data_AF-A0A8T0FMP5-F1
#
_entry.id   AF-A0A8T0FMP5-F1
#
_cell.length_a   1.000
_cell.length_b   1.000
_cell.length_c   1.000
_cell.angle_alpha   90.00
_cell.angle_beta   90.00
_cell.angle_gamma   90.00
#
_symmetry.space_group_name_H-M   'P 1'
#
loop_
_entity.id
_entity.type
_entity.pdbx_description
1 polymer ?
#
loop_
_entity_poly.entity_id
_entity_poly.type
_entity_poly.pdbx_seq_one_letter_code
_entity_poly.pdbx_strand_id
1 'polypeptide(L)'
;MNMEIALMVAHLFLLFPYEISSDNPDLCQLISISLHFFFTVCFMFLFLETLHVYSMVAFVVPRNGLLNRFQNMLVGWGVSILILIVTVCFFLEDYAASYHCWAQMDKPIVYLLVGPVICICVLDFIMLEAAGNANYKPLKIIDHRQLLSCKIHQRSNLILMPLILSSYIVGMLSDHNQDLALYSVFSILNTIIGVLIFFFHTLGNDEVRQKVREFLKCCFKQEKER
;
A
#
# COMPACT_ATOMS: atom_id res chain seq x y z
N MET A 1 -2.86 7.75 3.11
CA MET A 1 -4.20 7.90 2.47
C MET A 1 -4.30 7.34 1.05
N ASN A 2 -3.52 7.76 0.03
CA ASN A 2 -3.67 7.20 -1.33
C ASN A 2 -3.41 5.68 -1.38
N MET A 3 -2.35 5.20 -0.71
CA MET A 3 -2.06 3.76 -0.62
C MET A 3 -3.18 2.98 0.09
N GLU A 4 -3.83 3.57 1.11
CA GLU A 4 -4.90 2.93 1.88
C GLU A 4 -6.16 2.78 1.04
N ILE A 5 -6.50 3.81 0.25
CA ILE A 5 -7.63 3.77 -0.67
C ILE A 5 -7.37 2.71 -1.75
N ALA A 6 -6.17 2.67 -2.32
CA ALA A 6 -5.82 1.65 -3.31
C ALA A 6 -5.91 0.23 -2.72
N LEU A 7 -5.37 0.03 -1.51
CA LEU A 7 -5.44 -1.25 -0.81
C LEU A 7 -6.89 -1.64 -0.51
N MET A 8 -7.72 -0.71 -0.05
CA MET A 8 -9.14 -0.95 0.21
C MET A 8 -9.88 -1.37 -1.06
N VAL A 9 -9.67 -0.66 -2.17
CA VAL A 9 -10.30 -1.00 -3.45
C VAL A 9 -9.84 -2.37 -3.94
N ALA A 10 -8.55 -2.71 -3.82
CA ALA A 10 -8.05 -4.05 -4.14
C ALA A 10 -8.78 -5.14 -3.34
N HIS A 11 -8.98 -4.92 -2.03
CA HIS A 11 -9.72 -5.88 -1.19
C HIS A 11 -11.20 -5.97 -1.56
N LEU A 12 -11.83 -4.88 -2.01
CA LEU A 12 -13.21 -4.94 -2.53
C LEU A 12 -13.32 -5.82 -3.78
N PHE A 13 -12.31 -5.76 -4.67
CA PHE A 13 -12.24 -6.67 -5.82
C PHE A 13 -12.02 -8.12 -5.40
N LEU A 14 -11.23 -8.39 -4.35
CA LEU A 14 -11.06 -9.74 -3.80
C LEU A 14 -12.31 -10.31 -3.14
N LEU A 15 -13.18 -9.45 -2.60
CA LEU A 15 -14.46 -9.86 -2.00
C LEU A 15 -15.55 -10.13 -3.05
N PHE A 16 -15.29 -9.87 -4.33
CA PHE A 16 -16.27 -10.12 -5.37
C PHE A 16 -16.61 -11.62 -5.43
N PRO A 17 -17.90 -12.00 -5.59
CA PRO A 17 -18.28 -13.41 -5.46
C PRO A 17 -17.57 -14.29 -6.49
N TYR A 18 -16.78 -15.25 -5.98
CA TYR A 18 -16.01 -16.19 -6.80
C TYR A 18 -16.89 -16.95 -7.80
N GLU A 19 -18.10 -17.36 -7.37
CA GLU A 19 -19.07 -18.07 -8.22
C GLU A 19 -19.41 -17.27 -9.49
N ILE A 20 -19.69 -15.97 -9.33
CA ILE A 20 -20.06 -15.07 -10.45
C ILE A 20 -18.85 -14.83 -11.36
N SER A 21 -17.65 -14.70 -10.80
CA SER A 21 -16.43 -14.48 -11.60
C SER A 21 -15.95 -15.74 -12.32
N SER A 22 -16.20 -16.93 -11.75
CA SER A 22 -15.80 -18.21 -12.37
C SER A 22 -16.59 -18.53 -13.63
N ASP A 23 -17.85 -18.09 -13.70
CA ASP A 23 -18.72 -18.27 -14.88
C ASP A 23 -18.46 -17.24 -15.99
N ASN A 24 -17.73 -16.15 -15.70
CA ASN A 24 -17.53 -15.03 -16.62
C ASN A 24 -16.04 -14.69 -16.79
N PRO A 25 -15.37 -15.19 -17.85
CA PRO A 25 -13.92 -15.00 -18.04
C PRO A 25 -13.53 -13.53 -18.18
N ASP A 26 -14.38 -12.69 -18.80
CA ASP A 26 -14.14 -11.26 -18.95
C ASP A 26 -14.14 -10.53 -17.59
N LEU A 27 -15.02 -10.95 -16.67
CA LEU A 27 -15.10 -10.38 -15.33
C LEU A 27 -13.87 -10.79 -14.50
N CYS A 28 -13.45 -12.04 -14.62
CA CYS A 28 -12.25 -12.57 -13.97
C CYS A 28 -10.98 -11.83 -14.44
N GLN A 29 -10.87 -11.58 -15.75
CA GLN A 29 -9.80 -10.80 -16.34
C GLN A 29 -9.80 -9.34 -15.82
N LEU A 30 -10.98 -8.71 -15.74
CA LEU A 30 -11.12 -7.36 -15.19
C LEU A 30 -10.69 -7.28 -13.72
N ILE A 31 -11.06 -8.27 -12.91
CA ILE A 31 -10.63 -8.38 -11.50
C ILE A 31 -9.11 -8.50 -11.44
N SER A 32 -8.50 -9.39 -12.22
CA SER A 32 -7.03 -9.59 -12.25
C SER A 32 -6.27 -8.31 -12.61
N ILE A 33 -6.70 -7.63 -13.68
CA ILE A 33 -6.12 -6.35 -14.13
C ILE A 33 -6.27 -5.28 -13.04
N SER A 34 -7.44 -5.22 -12.39
CA SER A 34 -7.71 -4.27 -11.31
C SER A 34 -6.82 -4.54 -10.09
N LEU A 35 -6.68 -5.80 -9.67
CA LEU A 35 -5.82 -6.19 -8.57
C LEU A 35 -4.37 -5.81 -8.85
N HIS A 36 -3.84 -6.15 -10.03
CA HIS A 36 -2.51 -5.73 -10.43
C HIS A 36 -2.35 -4.21 -10.29
N PHE A 37 -3.26 -3.43 -10.89
CA PHE A 37 -3.19 -1.98 -10.83
C PHE A 37 -3.20 -1.43 -9.40
N PHE A 38 -4.17 -1.83 -8.57
CA PHE A 38 -4.34 -1.27 -7.23
C PHE A 38 -3.22 -1.70 -6.26
N PHE A 39 -2.70 -2.93 -6.38
CA PHE A 39 -1.52 -3.34 -5.60
C PHE A 39 -0.27 -2.56 -6.04
N THR A 40 -0.03 -2.40 -7.34
CA THR A 40 1.09 -1.58 -7.84
C THR A 40 0.98 -0.13 -7.36
N VAL A 41 -0.22 0.45 -7.40
CA VAL A 41 -0.48 1.79 -6.83
C VAL A 41 -0.17 1.82 -5.33
N CYS A 42 -0.57 0.80 -4.57
CA CYS A 42 -0.28 0.70 -3.15
C CYS A 42 1.23 0.73 -2.86
N PHE A 43 2.01 -0.13 -3.54
CA PHE A 43 3.47 -0.17 -3.39
C PHE A 43 4.15 1.12 -3.86
N MET A 44 3.69 1.72 -4.97
CA MET A 44 4.23 2.99 -5.46
C MET A 44 4.00 4.14 -4.48
N PHE A 45 2.81 4.23 -3.87
CA PHE A 45 2.55 5.27 -2.87
C PHE A 45 3.27 5.01 -1.55
N LEU A 46 3.47 3.74 -1.17
CA LEU A 46 4.30 3.38 -0.04
C LEU A 46 5.76 3.84 -0.25
N PHE A 47 6.32 3.58 -1.44
CA PHE A 47 7.63 4.06 -1.84
C PHE A 47 7.74 5.59 -1.85
N LEU A 48 6.74 6.29 -2.39
CA LEU A 48 6.72 7.76 -2.41
C LEU A 48 6.62 8.36 -1.00
N GLU A 49 5.94 7.69 -0.08
CA GLU A 49 5.89 8.07 1.33
C GLU A 49 7.27 7.95 1.98
N THR A 50 7.97 6.83 1.75
CA THR A 50 9.36 6.66 2.19
C THR A 50 10.29 7.67 1.56
N LEU A 51 10.17 7.94 0.26
CA LEU A 51 10.97 8.95 -0.44
C LEU A 51 10.74 10.34 0.16
N HIS A 52 9.49 10.69 0.49
CA HIS A 52 9.18 11.94 1.16
C HIS A 52 9.86 12.02 2.53
N VAL A 53 9.74 10.98 3.36
CA VAL A 53 10.39 10.88 4.67
C VAL A 53 11.91 10.99 4.54
N TYR A 54 12.52 10.23 3.63
CA TYR A 54 13.96 10.29 3.35
C TYR A 54 14.39 11.69 2.90
N SER A 55 13.61 12.34 2.02
CA SER A 55 13.92 13.70 1.54
C SER A 55 13.90 14.75 2.64
N MET A 56 13.09 14.56 3.70
CA MET A 56 13.04 15.45 4.86
C MET A 56 14.22 15.26 5.82
N VAL A 57 14.87 14.10 5.79
CA VAL A 57 15.94 13.73 6.74
C VAL A 57 17.34 13.82 6.12
N ALA A 58 17.50 13.35 4.88
CA ALA A 58 18.78 13.24 4.21
C ALA A 58 19.11 14.44 3.30
N PHE A 59 18.10 15.07 2.70
CA PHE A 59 18.28 16.23 1.83
C PHE A 59 17.76 17.49 2.52
N VAL A 60 18.48 18.60 2.34
CA VAL A 60 18.10 19.92 2.88
C VAL A 60 16.99 20.55 2.03
N VAL A 61 15.92 19.80 1.73
CA VAL A 61 14.81 20.30 0.88
C VAL A 61 13.82 21.09 1.75
N PRO A 62 13.25 22.21 1.26
CA PRO A 62 12.27 22.99 2.02
C PRO A 62 11.06 22.14 2.46
N ARG A 63 10.25 22.71 3.37
CA ARG A 63 9.09 22.18 4.12
C ARG A 63 8.12 21.17 3.44
N ASN A 64 8.20 20.97 2.12
CA ASN A 64 7.34 20.11 1.31
C ASN A 64 8.01 18.80 0.83
N GLY A 65 9.29 18.54 1.16
CA GLY A 65 10.05 17.39 0.66
C GLY A 65 10.49 17.55 -0.80
N LEU A 66 11.03 16.49 -1.42
CA LEU A 66 11.60 16.53 -2.79
C LEU A 66 10.58 16.92 -3.87
N LEU A 67 9.32 16.48 -3.70
CA LEU A 67 8.24 16.64 -4.67
C LEU A 67 7.02 17.24 -4.00
N ASN A 68 6.35 18.18 -4.69
CA ASN A 68 5.08 18.73 -4.21
C ASN A 68 3.99 17.65 -4.21
N ARG A 69 2.95 17.82 -3.38
CA ARG A 69 1.82 16.86 -3.26
C ARG A 69 1.21 16.45 -4.60
N PHE A 70 1.05 17.42 -5.52
CA PHE A 70 0.52 17.16 -6.86
C PHE A 70 1.48 16.31 -7.72
N GLN A 71 2.79 16.57 -7.63
CA GLN A 71 3.80 15.79 -8.34
C GLN A 71 3.87 14.35 -7.82
N ASN A 72 3.86 14.16 -6.49
CA ASN A 72 3.79 12.81 -5.90
C ASN A 72 2.55 12.05 -6.37
N MET A 73 1.40 12.72 -6.45
CA MET A 73 0.18 12.11 -6.98
C MET A 73 0.35 11.70 -8.45
N LEU A 74 0.83 12.60 -9.30
CA LEU A 74 1.05 12.31 -10.71
C LEU A 74 2.05 11.16 -10.93
N VAL A 75 3.15 11.14 -10.17
CA VAL A 75 4.15 10.07 -10.27
C VAL A 75 3.58 8.73 -9.82
N GLY A 76 2.91 8.67 -8.66
CA GLY A 76 2.36 7.43 -8.12
C GLY A 76 1.34 6.79 -9.06
N TRP A 77 0.36 7.56 -9.51
CA TRP A 77 -0.65 7.06 -10.46
C TRP A 77 -0.07 6.83 -11.85
N GLY A 78 0.73 7.76 -12.37
CA GLY A 78 1.28 7.69 -13.72
C GLY A 78 2.22 6.51 -13.93
N VAL A 79 3.14 6.26 -12.99
CA VAL A 79 4.05 5.10 -13.06
C VAL A 79 3.27 3.79 -12.93
N SER A 80 2.26 3.73 -12.05
CA SER A 80 1.43 2.53 -11.91
C SER A 80 0.62 2.23 -13.17
N ILE A 81 0.05 3.26 -13.82
CA ILE A 81 -0.64 3.14 -15.10
C ILE A 81 0.33 2.68 -16.20
N LEU A 82 1.54 3.23 -16.23
CA LEU A 82 2.55 2.83 -17.21
C LEU A 82 2.91 1.35 -17.07
N ILE A 83 3.16 0.89 -15.83
CA ILE A 83 3.44 -0.54 -15.55
C ILE A 83 2.26 -1.39 -16.01
N LEU A 84 1.02 -1.00 -15.69
CA LEU A 84 -0.18 -1.72 -16.12
C LEU A 84 -0.29 -1.82 -17.63
N ILE A 85 -0.16 -0.69 -18.34
CA ILE A 85 -0.27 -0.63 -19.81
C ILE A 85 0.79 -1.53 -20.45
N VAL A 86 2.05 -1.44 -19.99
CA VAL A 86 3.12 -2.28 -20.51
C VAL A 86 2.76 -3.76 -20.32
N THR A 87 2.37 -4.18 -19.12
CA THR A 87 2.06 -5.59 -18.86
C THR A 87 0.85 -6.06 -19.67
N VAL A 88 -0.21 -5.25 -19.77
CA VAL A 88 -1.40 -5.56 -20.57
C VAL A 88 -1.07 -5.65 -22.06
N CYS A 89 -0.28 -4.73 -22.61
CA CYS A 89 0.10 -4.74 -24.02
C CYS A 89 0.85 -6.02 -24.44
N PHE A 90 1.63 -6.61 -23.52
CA PHE A 90 2.40 -7.84 -23.82
C PHE A 90 1.66 -9.13 -23.44
N PHE A 91 0.78 -9.11 -22.44
CA PHE A 91 0.25 -10.32 -21.80
C PHE A 91 -1.26 -10.27 -21.50
N LEU A 92 -2.07 -9.48 -22.23
CA LEU A 92 -3.51 -9.36 -21.97
C LEU A 92 -4.24 -10.71 -21.92
N GLU A 93 -3.93 -11.63 -22.84
CA GLU A 93 -4.53 -12.97 -22.91
C GLU A 93 -4.17 -13.83 -21.70
N ASP A 94 -3.03 -13.56 -21.06
CA ASP A 94 -2.55 -14.31 -19.89
C ASP A 94 -3.14 -13.82 -18.56
N TYR A 95 -3.88 -12.69 -18.56
CA TYR A 95 -4.67 -12.25 -17.40
C TYR A 95 -5.94 -13.07 -17.19
N ALA A 96 -6.50 -13.67 -18.26
CA ALA A 96 -7.71 -14.46 -18.17
C ALA A 96 -7.36 -15.90 -17.73
N ALA A 97 -7.85 -16.31 -16.54
CA ALA A 97 -7.76 -17.70 -16.08
C ALA A 97 -9.15 -18.35 -16.01
N SER A 98 -9.17 -19.67 -16.16
CA SER A 98 -10.41 -20.45 -16.14
C SER A 98 -10.93 -20.75 -14.73
N TYR A 99 -10.09 -20.66 -13.69
CA TYR A 99 -10.42 -21.13 -12.33
C TYR A 99 -9.95 -20.21 -11.20
N HIS A 100 -9.28 -19.09 -11.50
CA HIS A 100 -8.76 -18.16 -10.50
C HIS A 100 -8.62 -16.77 -11.12
N CYS A 101 -8.88 -15.71 -10.36
CA CYS A 101 -9.06 -14.36 -10.91
C CYS A 101 -7.99 -13.36 -10.47
N TRP A 102 -6.96 -13.80 -9.76
CA TRP A 102 -5.85 -12.94 -9.38
C TRP A 102 -4.67 -13.04 -10.33
N ALA A 103 -3.91 -14.13 -10.31
CA ALA A 103 -2.68 -14.26 -11.11
C ALA A 103 -2.33 -15.71 -11.41
N GLN A 104 -1.99 -15.99 -12.68
CA GLN A 104 -1.45 -17.28 -13.10
C GLN A 104 0.04 -17.35 -12.79
N MET A 105 0.39 -18.12 -11.75
CA MET A 105 1.78 -18.28 -11.31
C MET A 105 2.61 -19.17 -12.25
N ASP A 106 1.96 -20.01 -13.06
CA ASP A 106 2.61 -20.93 -14.02
C ASP A 106 3.04 -20.25 -15.32
N LYS A 107 2.59 -19.00 -15.54
CA LYS A 107 2.82 -18.26 -16.78
C LYS A 107 3.89 -17.19 -16.62
N PRO A 108 4.59 -16.82 -17.70
CA PRO A 108 5.64 -15.79 -17.65
C PRO A 108 5.12 -14.40 -17.24
N ILE A 109 3.81 -14.16 -17.33
CA ILE A 109 3.18 -12.92 -16.85
C ILE A 109 3.50 -12.62 -15.38
N VAL A 110 3.71 -13.64 -14.54
CA VAL A 110 4.05 -13.47 -13.13
C VAL A 110 5.31 -12.62 -12.94
N TYR A 111 6.29 -12.71 -13.85
CA TYR A 111 7.51 -11.92 -13.76
C TYR A 111 7.26 -10.44 -14.04
N LEU A 112 6.37 -10.09 -14.97
CA LEU A 112 6.00 -8.69 -15.22
C LEU A 112 5.02 -8.14 -14.19
N LEU A 113 4.29 -9.02 -13.50
CA LEU A 113 3.40 -8.65 -12.41
C LEU A 113 4.18 -8.38 -11.11
N VAL A 114 5.03 -9.33 -10.71
CA VAL A 114 5.77 -9.31 -9.44
C VAL A 114 7.08 -8.56 -9.55
N GLY A 115 7.75 -8.58 -10.70
CA GLY A 115 9.05 -7.95 -10.91
C GLY A 115 9.08 -6.46 -10.59
N PRO A 116 8.16 -5.63 -11.12
CA PRO A 116 8.08 -4.21 -10.77
C PRO A 116 7.84 -3.99 -9.28
N VAL A 117 6.94 -4.77 -8.67
CA VAL A 117 6.64 -4.69 -7.23
C VAL A 117 7.88 -4.97 -6.39
N ILE A 118 8.62 -6.05 -6.69
CA ILE A 118 9.86 -6.38 -5.97
C ILE A 118 10.91 -5.28 -6.16
N CYS A 119 11.05 -4.73 -7.36
CA CYS A 119 11.97 -3.62 -7.61
C CYS A 119 11.62 -2.40 -6.75
N ILE A 120 10.35 -2.02 -6.69
CA ILE A 120 9.85 -0.93 -5.84
C ILE A 120 10.16 -1.21 -4.37
N CYS A 121 9.87 -2.42 -3.87
CA CYS A 121 10.13 -2.82 -2.49
C CYS A 121 11.62 -2.78 -2.13
N VAL A 122 12.51 -3.22 -3.02
CA VAL A 122 13.96 -3.16 -2.79
C VAL A 122 14.43 -1.71 -2.68
N LEU A 123 13.99 -0.85 -3.60
CA LEU A 123 14.31 0.59 -3.55
C LEU A 123 13.77 1.24 -2.28
N ASP A 124 12.55 0.89 -1.89
CA ASP A 124 11.91 1.35 -0.65
C ASP A 124 12.73 0.98 0.58
N PHE A 125 13.15 -0.30 0.68
CA PHE A 125 13.97 -0.78 1.78
C PHE A 125 15.33 -0.06 1.87
N ILE A 126 16.00 0.16 0.73
CA ILE A 126 17.26 0.93 0.68
C ILE A 126 17.05 2.35 1.20
N MET A 127 15.94 3.01 0.82
CA MET A 127 15.63 4.37 1.28
C MET A 127 15.30 4.41 2.78
N LEU A 128 14.60 3.39 3.31
CA LEU A 128 14.30 3.26 4.74
C LEU A 128 15.57 3.14 5.59
N GLU A 129 16.51 2.30 5.16
CA GLU A 129 17.81 2.14 5.83
C GLU A 129 18.65 3.42 5.74
N ALA A 130 18.69 4.05 4.56
CA ALA A 130 19.37 5.33 4.37
C ALA A 130 18.77 6.44 5.25
N ALA A 131 17.45 6.49 5.39
CA ALA A 131 16.76 7.42 6.29
C ALA A 131 17.05 7.14 7.78
N GLY A 132 17.26 5.87 8.15
CA GLY A 132 17.56 5.47 9.54
C GLY A 132 18.98 5.80 9.95
N ASN A 133 19.94 5.63 9.03
CA ASN A 133 21.34 5.99 9.22
C ASN A 133 21.58 7.50 9.14
N ALA A 134 20.71 8.23 8.45
CA ALA A 134 20.70 9.68 8.50
C ALA A 134 20.30 10.12 9.92
N ASN A 135 21.29 10.40 10.76
CA ASN A 135 21.07 11.00 12.08
C ASN A 135 20.20 12.24 11.89
N TYR A 136 18.93 12.15 12.31
CA TYR A 136 17.89 13.17 12.30
C TYR A 136 18.33 14.43 13.06
N LYS A 137 19.35 15.12 12.57
CA LYS A 137 19.82 16.37 13.15
C LYS A 137 18.70 17.36 12.87
N PRO A 138 18.10 17.96 13.91
CA PRO A 138 17.10 19.00 13.70
C PRO A 138 17.77 20.13 12.93
N LEU A 139 17.49 20.21 11.63
CA LEU A 139 17.84 21.35 10.80
C LEU A 139 17.10 22.55 11.40
N LYS A 140 17.75 23.72 11.49
CA LYS A 140 17.13 24.96 12.03
C LYS A 140 15.78 25.33 11.37
N ILE A 141 15.46 24.72 10.24
CA ILE A 141 14.28 24.96 9.40
C ILE A 141 13.14 23.95 9.68
N ILE A 142 13.45 22.76 10.22
CA ILE A 142 12.48 21.67 10.43
C ILE A 142 12.11 21.61 11.91
N ASP A 143 10.81 21.66 12.19
CA ASP A 143 10.28 21.59 13.55
C ASP A 143 10.42 20.18 14.15
N HIS A 144 10.65 20.08 15.46
CA HIS A 144 10.80 18.81 16.18
C HIS A 144 9.61 17.88 15.98
N ARG A 145 8.39 18.44 15.88
CA ARG A 145 7.16 17.67 15.63
C ARG A 145 7.13 17.03 14.25
N GLN A 146 7.63 17.73 13.22
CA GLN A 146 7.72 17.19 11.86
C GLN A 146 8.74 16.05 11.79
N LEU A 147 9.87 16.19 12.48
CA LEU A 147 10.90 15.17 12.58
C LEU A 147 10.39 13.90 13.29
N LEU A 148 9.64 14.07 14.39
CA LEU A 148 9.00 12.96 15.09
C LEU A 148 7.98 12.24 14.20
N SER A 149 7.17 13.00 13.46
CA SER A 149 6.24 12.43 12.49
C SER A 149 6.96 11.61 11.42
N CYS A 150 8.04 12.14 10.83
CA CYS A 150 8.86 11.43 9.84
C CYS A 150 9.41 10.11 10.42
N LYS A 151 9.90 10.13 11.66
CA LYS A 151 10.41 8.93 12.35
C LYS A 151 9.32 7.88 12.59
N ILE A 152 8.10 8.31 12.91
CA ILE A 152 6.95 7.40 13.06
C ILE A 152 6.59 6.79 11.71
N HIS A 153 6.47 7.58 10.65
CA HIS A 153 6.15 7.10 9.31
C HIS A 153 7.24 6.16 8.77
N GLN A 154 8.52 6.47 8.99
CA GLN A 154 9.61 5.55 8.63
C GLN A 154 9.50 4.19 9.32
N ARG A 155 9.28 4.18 10.64
CA ARG A 155 9.12 2.93 11.41
C ARG A 155 7.86 2.18 11.00
N SER A 156 6.79 2.90 10.69
CA SER A 156 5.56 2.35 10.14
C SER A 156 5.85 1.63 8.82
N ASN A 157 6.47 2.31 7.86
CA ASN A 157 6.78 1.74 6.54
C ASN A 157 7.74 0.55 6.62
N LEU A 158 8.72 0.59 7.53
CA LEU A 158 9.62 -0.55 7.77
C LEU A 158 8.89 -1.83 8.19
N ILE A 159 7.75 -1.70 8.87
CA ILE A 159 6.91 -2.83 9.30
C ILE A 159 5.86 -3.15 8.23
N LEU A 160 5.20 -2.12 7.67
CA LEU A 160 4.10 -2.27 6.72
C LEU A 160 4.56 -2.82 5.36
N MET A 161 5.70 -2.38 4.84
CA MET A 161 6.22 -2.83 3.55
C MET A 161 6.33 -4.36 3.47
N PRO A 162 7.09 -5.05 4.35
CA PRO A 162 7.22 -6.50 4.28
C PRO A 162 5.90 -7.22 4.55
N LEU A 163 5.03 -6.66 5.41
CA LEU A 163 3.71 -7.23 5.64
C LEU A 163 2.82 -7.18 4.39
N ILE A 164 2.71 -6.02 3.73
CA ILE A 164 1.91 -5.86 2.50
C ILE A 164 2.50 -6.73 1.37
N LEU A 165 3.82 -6.81 1.25
CA LEU A 165 4.45 -7.71 0.27
C LEU A 165 4.15 -9.18 0.57
N SER A 166 4.23 -9.59 1.84
CA SER A 166 3.90 -10.96 2.23
C SER A 166 2.43 -11.28 1.99
N SER A 167 1.49 -10.38 2.31
CA SER A 167 0.06 -10.61 2.06
C SER A 167 -0.24 -10.67 0.57
N TYR A 168 0.44 -9.85 -0.24
CA TYR A 168 0.33 -9.90 -1.70
C TYR A 168 0.78 -11.27 -2.27
N ILE A 169 1.95 -11.76 -1.85
CA ILE A 169 2.48 -13.06 -2.30
C ILE A 169 1.60 -14.22 -1.81
N VAL A 170 1.24 -14.22 -0.52
CA VAL A 170 0.35 -15.25 0.06
C VAL A 170 -1.02 -15.23 -0.61
N GLY A 171 -1.54 -14.04 -0.94
CA GLY A 171 -2.79 -13.86 -1.65
C GLY A 171 -2.78 -14.51 -3.04
N MET A 172 -1.77 -14.21 -3.86
CA MET A 172 -1.58 -14.87 -5.15
C MET A 172 -1.44 -16.39 -5.01
N LEU A 173 -0.68 -16.86 -4.02
CA LEU A 173 -0.49 -18.29 -3.79
C LEU A 173 -1.77 -18.98 -3.34
N SER A 174 -2.57 -18.32 -2.50
CA SER A 174 -3.85 -18.84 -2.02
C SER A 174 -4.85 -19.01 -3.15
N ASP A 175 -4.95 -18.03 -4.05
CA ASP A 175 -5.83 -18.07 -5.22
C ASP A 175 -5.35 -19.09 -6.26
N HIS A 176 -4.04 -19.18 -6.48
CA HIS A 176 -3.48 -20.14 -7.42
C HIS A 176 -3.67 -21.60 -6.96
N ASN A 177 -3.42 -21.90 -5.68
CA ASN A 177 -3.51 -23.25 -5.13
C ASN A 177 -4.91 -23.64 -4.64
N GLN A 178 -5.84 -22.69 -4.52
CA GLN A 178 -7.16 -22.89 -3.92
C GLN A 178 -7.08 -23.55 -2.51
N ASP A 179 -6.10 -23.12 -1.71
CA ASP A 179 -5.80 -23.71 -0.39
C ASP A 179 -6.40 -22.87 0.75
N LEU A 180 -7.32 -23.49 1.52
CA LEU A 180 -7.99 -22.89 2.67
C LEU A 180 -7.01 -22.43 3.77
N ALA A 181 -5.89 -23.14 3.97
CA ALA A 181 -4.89 -22.74 4.95
C ALA A 181 -4.23 -21.42 4.53
N LEU A 182 -3.90 -21.26 3.25
CA LEU A 182 -3.32 -20.03 2.72
C LEU A 182 -4.31 -18.87 2.74
N TYR A 183 -5.58 -19.10 2.44
CA TYR A 183 -6.62 -18.07 2.59
C TYR A 183 -6.77 -17.59 4.05
N SER A 184 -6.63 -18.51 5.01
CA SER A 184 -6.66 -18.17 6.44
C SER A 184 -5.47 -17.28 6.82
N VAL A 185 -4.26 -17.62 6.37
CA VAL A 185 -3.05 -16.81 6.58
C VAL A 185 -3.20 -15.45 5.92
N PHE A 186 -3.68 -15.39 4.68
CA PHE A 186 -3.96 -14.14 3.96
C PHE A 186 -4.91 -13.23 4.74
N SER A 187 -6.02 -13.77 5.25
CA SER A 187 -6.99 -13.01 6.04
C SER A 187 -6.39 -12.45 7.34
N ILE A 188 -5.59 -13.25 8.05
CA ILE A 188 -4.91 -12.83 9.28
C ILE A 188 -3.91 -11.70 8.98
N LEU A 189 -3.09 -11.85 7.94
CA LEU A 189 -2.11 -10.84 7.54
C LEU A 189 -2.80 -9.50 7.21
N ASN A 190 -3.87 -9.52 6.41
CA ASN A 190 -4.59 -8.29 6.06
C ASN A 190 -5.29 -7.64 7.26
N THR A 191 -5.77 -8.44 8.22
CA THR A 191 -6.30 -7.92 9.49
C THR A 191 -5.20 -7.19 10.28
N ILE A 192 -4.01 -7.80 10.40
CA ILE A 192 -2.87 -7.17 11.06
C ILE A 192 -2.46 -5.88 10.34
N ILE A 193 -2.37 -5.90 9.01
CA ILE A 193 -2.04 -4.72 8.20
C ILE A 193 -3.03 -3.59 8.44
N GLY A 194 -4.34 -3.87 8.39
CA GLY A 194 -5.38 -2.87 8.63
C GLY A 194 -5.29 -2.25 10.02
N VAL A 195 -5.04 -3.07 11.05
CA VAL A 195 -4.83 -2.60 12.42
C VAL A 195 -3.58 -1.72 12.52
N LEU A 196 -2.44 -2.13 11.95
CA LEU A 196 -1.21 -1.35 11.99
C LEU A 196 -1.33 -0.02 11.25
N ILE A 197 -1.96 0.00 10.07
CA ILE A 197 -2.27 1.23 9.34
C ILE A 197 -3.11 2.16 10.21
N PHE A 198 -4.17 1.64 10.84
CA PHE A 198 -4.98 2.44 11.75
C PHE A 198 -4.14 3.03 12.88
N PHE A 199 -3.33 2.23 13.58
CA PHE A 199 -2.51 2.71 14.69
C PHE A 199 -1.46 3.74 14.26
N PHE A 200 -0.67 3.45 13.21
CA PHE A 200 0.43 4.34 12.83
C PHE A 200 -0.04 5.60 12.11
N HIS A 201 -1.01 5.50 11.20
CA HIS A 201 -1.41 6.63 10.35
C HIS A 201 -2.48 7.51 11.00
N THR A 202 -3.39 6.95 11.82
CA THR A 202 -4.43 7.75 12.47
C THR A 202 -4.03 8.22 13.86
N LEU A 203 -3.46 7.36 14.72
CA LEU A 203 -3.09 7.74 16.09
C LEU A 203 -1.71 8.43 16.17
N GLY A 204 -0.84 8.19 15.20
CA GLY A 204 0.42 8.90 15.03
C GLY A 204 0.25 10.35 14.55
N ASN A 205 -0.90 10.70 13.97
CA ASN A 205 -1.22 12.07 13.58
C ASN A 205 -1.89 12.82 14.73
N ASP A 206 -1.15 13.74 15.33
CA ASP A 206 -1.61 14.60 16.41
C ASP A 206 -2.93 15.35 16.12
N GLU A 207 -3.13 15.81 14.87
CA GLU A 207 -4.35 16.53 14.47
C GLU A 207 -5.57 15.59 14.46
N VAL A 208 -5.39 14.39 13.93
CA VAL A 208 -6.43 13.35 13.94
C VAL A 208 -6.72 12.94 15.37
N ARG A 209 -5.69 12.73 16.19
CA ARG A 209 -5.83 12.38 17.60
C ARG A 209 -6.52 13.48 18.41
N GLN A 210 -6.32 14.75 18.06
CA GLN A 210 -7.03 15.86 18.69
C GLN A 210 -8.52 15.85 18.30
N LYS A 211 -8.83 15.71 17.01
CA LYS A 211 -10.22 15.61 16.52
C LYS A 211 -10.96 14.38 17.04
N VAL A 212 -10.31 13.21 17.09
CA VAL A 212 -10.88 11.99 17.67
C VAL A 212 -11.15 12.16 19.16
N ARG A 213 -10.23 12.81 19.91
CA ARG A 213 -10.47 13.12 21.33
C ARG A 213 -11.59 14.12 21.53
N GLU A 214 -11.73 15.12 20.67
CA GLU A 214 -12.85 16.06 20.71
C GLU A 214 -14.18 15.35 20.39
N PHE A 215 -14.21 14.49 19.37
CA PHE A 215 -15.38 13.69 19.02
C PHE A 215 -15.78 12.74 20.14
N LEU A 216 -14.84 11.98 20.71
CA LEU A 216 -15.10 11.09 21.85
C LEU A 216 -15.58 11.86 23.07
N LYS A 217 -15.01 13.04 23.36
CA LYS A 217 -15.51 13.90 24.44
C LYS A 217 -16.95 14.35 24.19
N CYS A 218 -17.32 14.68 22.95
CA CYS A 218 -18.70 15.01 22.61
C CYS A 218 -19.64 13.80 22.76
N CYS A 219 -19.25 12.61 22.29
CA CYS A 219 -20.05 11.38 22.43
C CYS A 219 -20.25 10.98 23.89
N PHE A 220 -19.18 10.93 24.69
CA PHE A 220 -19.27 10.58 26.11
C PHE A 220 -19.94 11.66 26.97
N LYS A 221 -19.93 12.93 26.53
CA LYS A 221 -20.70 13.99 27.19
C LYS A 221 -22.20 13.86 26.93
N GLN A 222 -22.60 13.47 25.72
CA GLN A 222 -24.00 13.21 25.39
C GLN A 222 -24.58 11.97 26.09
N GLU A 223 -23.75 10.96 26.37
CA GLU A 223 -24.17 9.76 27.11
C GLU A 223 -24.36 10.01 28.61
N LYS A 224 -23.79 11.10 29.15
CA LYS A 224 -23.91 11.50 30.57
C LYS A 224 -25.05 12.48 30.85
N GLU A 225 -25.63 13.08 29.79
CA GLU A 225 -26.75 14.02 29.85
C GLU A 225 -28.10 13.38 29.47
N ARG A 226 -28.11 12.07 29.17
CA ARG A 226 -29.31 11.26 28.87
C ARG A 226 -29.57 10.28 30.02
#